data_AF-A0A7X3U4D6-F1
#
_entry.id   AF-A0A7X3U4D6-F1
#
_cell.length_a   1.000
_cell.length_b   1.000
_cell.length_c   1.000
_cell.angle_alpha   90.00
_cell.angle_beta   90.00
_cell.angle_gamma   90.00
#
_symmetry.space_group_name_H-M   'P 1'
#
loop_
_entity.id
_entity.type
_entity.pdbx_description
1 polymer ?
#
loop_
_entity_poly.entity_id
_entity_poly.type
_entity_poly.pdbx_seq_one_letter_code
_entity_poly.pdbx_strand_id
1 'polypeptide(L)'
;MSKATNKEIVPSREDLFNPVLKAIHSLGGSASNAEIADRVIEDMNLTSDVTDVPHGTGRVSELEYRLYWARWHLKKSSLIDNSKRGIWSLTNVEHNQIEEQENLTEEIPTENEEPVTDDSSDEIAKWRDELLTTLLKMHPSAFERLCQRLLRESGFIEVRVTKASVDDGIDGNGLMRLGGLISFPVLFQCKRWQGSVGSSVVRDFRGAMAGRADRGLILTTGKFTQKARKEATRDGVPPIDLIDGELLIDKLKELRLGVLVKTVEVVEVDTEWDGFSGS
;
A
#
# COMPACT_ATOMS: atom_id res chain seq x y z
N MET A 1 -9.16 -9.53 -37.14
CA MET A 1 -8.22 -9.20 -36.06
C MET A 1 -9.04 -8.87 -34.84
N SER A 2 -9.16 -9.81 -33.90
CA SER A 2 -9.89 -9.61 -32.64
C SER A 2 -9.11 -8.62 -31.79
N LYS A 3 -9.77 -7.59 -31.26
CA LYS A 3 -9.15 -6.69 -30.27
C LYS A 3 -8.97 -7.52 -28.99
N ALA A 4 -7.72 -7.77 -28.61
CA ALA A 4 -7.36 -8.31 -27.31
C ALA A 4 -8.15 -7.55 -26.23
N THR A 5 -8.78 -8.28 -25.30
CA THR A 5 -9.49 -7.64 -24.19
C THR A 5 -8.49 -6.83 -23.36
N ASN A 6 -8.88 -5.70 -22.76
CA ASN A 6 -7.98 -4.84 -21.95
C ASN A 6 -7.24 -5.58 -20.82
N LYS A 7 -7.63 -6.82 -20.47
CA LYS A 7 -6.94 -7.66 -19.49
C LYS A 7 -5.77 -8.48 -20.07
N GLU A 8 -5.71 -8.67 -21.38
CA GLU A 8 -4.65 -9.43 -22.06
C GLU A 8 -3.33 -8.64 -22.15
N ILE A 9 -3.38 -7.31 -22.02
CA ILE A 9 -2.17 -6.46 -22.03
C ILE A 9 -1.44 -6.43 -20.67
N VAL A 10 -2.10 -6.88 -19.61
CA VAL A 10 -1.51 -6.98 -18.27
C VAL A 10 -0.79 -8.33 -18.16
N PRO A 11 0.44 -8.40 -17.61
CA PRO A 11 1.12 -9.67 -17.35
C PRO A 11 0.26 -10.59 -16.49
N SER A 12 0.22 -11.89 -16.80
CA SER A 12 -0.53 -12.85 -15.98
C SER A 12 0.07 -12.93 -14.56
N ARG A 13 -0.66 -13.53 -13.61
CA ARG A 13 -0.12 -13.75 -12.26
C ARG A 13 1.16 -14.60 -12.28
N GLU A 14 1.24 -15.57 -13.21
CA GLU A 14 2.38 -16.47 -13.38
C GLU A 14 3.60 -15.72 -13.92
N ASP A 15 3.39 -14.82 -14.89
CA ASP A 15 4.45 -13.95 -15.42
C ASP A 15 5.05 -13.04 -14.33
N LEU A 16 4.31 -12.79 -13.24
CA LEU A 16 4.70 -11.91 -12.15
C LEU A 16 5.42 -12.60 -10.99
N PHE A 17 5.46 -13.94 -10.92
CA PHE A 17 6.11 -14.63 -9.80
C PHE A 17 7.61 -14.29 -9.71
N ASN A 18 8.36 -14.50 -10.80
CA ASN A 18 9.78 -14.18 -10.86
C ASN A 18 10.10 -12.68 -10.69
N PRO A 19 9.36 -11.76 -11.35
CA PRO A 19 9.51 -10.32 -11.10
C PRO A 19 9.33 -9.93 -9.63
N VAL A 20 8.36 -10.51 -8.92
CA VAL A 20 8.15 -10.22 -7.49
C VAL A 20 9.33 -10.69 -6.65
N LEU A 21 9.85 -11.90 -6.88
CA LEU A 21 11.04 -12.41 -6.18
C LEU A 21 12.27 -11.52 -6.41
N LYS A 22 12.52 -11.16 -7.67
CA LYS A 22 13.63 -10.25 -8.05
C LYS A 22 13.47 -8.87 -7.43
N ALA A 23 12.24 -8.35 -7.36
CA ALA A 23 11.95 -7.08 -6.72
C ALA A 23 12.30 -7.12 -5.22
N ILE A 24 11.84 -8.13 -4.48
CA ILE A 24 12.15 -8.27 -3.05
C ILE A 24 13.66 -8.47 -2.83
N HIS A 25 14.29 -9.32 -3.63
CA HIS A 25 15.74 -9.58 -3.55
C HIS A 25 16.55 -8.30 -3.75
N SER A 26 16.30 -7.58 -4.84
CA SER A 26 17.04 -6.37 -5.20
C SER A 26 16.77 -5.18 -4.25
N LEU A 27 15.70 -5.23 -3.47
CA LEU A 27 15.39 -4.28 -2.40
C LEU A 27 16.01 -4.69 -1.04
N GLY A 28 16.87 -5.71 -1.02
CA GLY A 28 17.59 -6.15 0.18
C GLY A 28 16.89 -7.25 0.96
N GLY A 29 16.05 -8.06 0.30
CA GLY A 29 15.42 -9.24 0.88
C GLY A 29 14.10 -8.98 1.61
N SER A 30 13.67 -7.72 1.73
CA SER A 30 12.36 -7.36 2.26
C SER A 30 11.82 -6.10 1.59
N ALA A 31 10.51 -6.06 1.33
CA ALA A 31 9.87 -4.93 0.67
C ALA A 31 8.38 -4.83 1.02
N SER A 32 7.86 -3.60 1.03
CA SER A 32 6.42 -3.34 1.16
C SER A 32 5.66 -3.63 -0.14
N ASN A 33 4.33 -3.71 -0.05
CA ASN A 33 3.47 -3.86 -1.22
C ASN A 33 3.74 -2.85 -2.33
N ALA A 34 3.95 -1.57 -1.96
CA ALA A 34 4.18 -0.48 -2.89
C ALA A 34 5.57 -0.56 -3.52
N GLU A 35 6.61 -0.86 -2.73
CA GLU A 35 7.98 -1.00 -3.23
C GLU A 35 8.09 -2.18 -4.22
N ILE A 36 7.43 -3.30 -3.93
CA ILE A 36 7.38 -4.45 -4.86
C ILE A 36 6.70 -4.04 -6.16
N ALA A 37 5.54 -3.38 -6.09
CA ALA A 37 4.81 -2.96 -7.29
C ALA A 37 5.60 -1.96 -8.13
N ASP A 38 6.16 -0.92 -7.50
CA ASP A 38 6.97 0.09 -8.17
C ASP A 38 8.21 -0.54 -8.84
N ARG A 39 8.87 -1.48 -8.15
CA ARG A 39 10.04 -2.18 -8.66
C ARG A 39 9.71 -3.13 -9.82
N VAL A 40 8.62 -3.89 -9.72
CA VAL A 40 8.15 -4.75 -10.83
C VAL A 40 7.79 -3.93 -12.07
N ILE A 41 7.11 -2.79 -11.88
CA ILE A 41 6.77 -1.87 -12.98
C ILE A 41 8.04 -1.37 -13.68
N GLU A 42 9.06 -1.00 -12.89
CA GLU A 42 10.35 -0.54 -13.42
C GLU A 42 11.12 -1.65 -14.14
N ASP A 43 11.31 -2.80 -13.49
CA ASP A 43 12.08 -3.93 -14.04
C ASP A 43 11.46 -4.50 -15.32
N MET A 44 10.12 -4.52 -15.41
CA MET A 44 9.40 -5.00 -16.59
C MET A 44 9.08 -3.91 -17.62
N ASN A 45 9.47 -2.65 -17.36
CA ASN A 45 9.14 -1.49 -18.20
C ASN A 45 7.63 -1.36 -18.51
N LEU A 46 6.77 -1.57 -17.52
CA LEU A 46 5.32 -1.48 -17.70
C LEU A 46 4.89 -0.01 -17.87
N THR A 47 4.02 0.25 -18.85
CA THR A 47 3.50 1.59 -19.14
C THR A 47 2.17 1.84 -18.43
N SER A 48 1.74 3.10 -18.37
CA SER A 48 0.44 3.49 -17.77
C SER A 48 -0.75 2.77 -18.39
N ASP A 49 -0.68 2.46 -19.69
CA ASP A 49 -1.74 1.73 -20.39
C ASP A 49 -1.93 0.31 -19.84
N VAL A 50 -0.91 -0.25 -19.17
CA VAL A 50 -0.94 -1.55 -18.49
C VAL A 50 -1.25 -1.37 -16.99
N THR A 51 -0.57 -0.44 -16.31
CA THR A 51 -0.70 -0.27 -14.85
C THR A 51 -2.05 0.28 -14.42
N ASP A 52 -2.72 1.03 -15.30
CA ASP A 52 -3.97 1.72 -15.00
C ASP A 52 -5.21 0.94 -15.47
N VAL A 53 -5.04 -0.27 -16.02
CA VAL A 53 -6.16 -1.15 -16.39
C VAL A 53 -6.97 -1.50 -15.13
N PRO A 54 -8.27 -1.19 -15.06
CA PRO A 54 -9.08 -1.48 -13.88
C PRO A 54 -9.37 -2.98 -13.74
N HIS A 55 -9.35 -3.48 -12.50
CA HIS A 55 -9.86 -4.81 -12.17
C HIS A 55 -11.34 -4.72 -11.76
N GLY A 56 -12.23 -5.29 -12.57
CA GLY A 56 -13.67 -5.29 -12.30
C GLY A 56 -14.24 -3.87 -12.25
N THR A 57 -15.09 -3.60 -11.24
CA THR A 57 -15.67 -2.27 -10.99
C THR A 57 -14.96 -1.49 -9.87
N GLY A 58 -13.93 -2.08 -9.27
CA GLY A 58 -13.17 -1.51 -8.16
C GLY A 58 -12.08 -0.53 -8.61
N ARG A 59 -11.30 -0.04 -7.64
CA ARG A 59 -10.18 0.91 -7.86
C ARG A 59 -8.81 0.26 -7.92
N VAL A 60 -8.76 -1.05 -7.68
CA VAL A 60 -7.57 -1.87 -7.83
C VAL A 60 -7.30 -2.06 -9.31
N SER A 61 -6.07 -1.87 -9.75
CA SER A 61 -5.73 -2.20 -11.14
C SER A 61 -5.60 -3.71 -11.30
N GLU A 62 -5.81 -4.20 -12.52
CA GLU A 62 -5.62 -5.62 -12.85
C GLU A 62 -4.17 -6.06 -12.52
N LEU A 63 -3.19 -5.16 -12.65
CA LEU A 63 -1.82 -5.42 -12.23
C LEU A 63 -1.69 -5.58 -10.72
N GLU A 64 -2.24 -4.66 -9.92
CA GLU A 64 -2.22 -4.75 -8.46
C GLU A 64 -2.91 -6.02 -7.95
N TYR A 65 -4.04 -6.38 -8.58
CA TYR A 65 -4.74 -7.63 -8.30
C TYR A 65 -3.84 -8.84 -8.56
N ARG A 66 -3.20 -8.92 -9.72
CA ARG A 66 -2.32 -10.04 -10.06
C ARG A 66 -1.05 -10.08 -9.21
N LEU A 67 -0.50 -8.93 -8.81
CA LEU A 67 0.62 -8.86 -7.85
C LEU A 67 0.23 -9.34 -6.46
N TYR A 68 -1.00 -9.08 -6.01
CA TYR A 68 -1.54 -9.69 -4.80
C TYR A 68 -1.51 -11.22 -4.89
N TRP A 69 -2.04 -11.78 -5.97
CA TRP A 69 -2.03 -13.24 -6.19
C TRP A 69 -0.63 -13.82 -6.33
N ALA A 70 0.27 -13.12 -7.03
CA ALA A 70 1.66 -13.52 -7.16
C ALA A 70 2.30 -13.73 -5.78
N ARG A 71 2.16 -12.76 -4.88
CA ARG A 71 2.69 -12.86 -3.51
C ARG A 71 2.03 -13.97 -2.70
N TRP A 72 0.72 -14.17 -2.86
CA TRP A 72 0.02 -15.24 -2.16
C TRP A 72 0.54 -16.62 -2.56
N HIS A 73 0.68 -16.89 -3.87
CA HIS A 73 1.22 -18.16 -4.36
C HIS A 73 2.67 -18.36 -3.94
N LEU A 74 3.51 -17.33 -4.06
CA LEU A 74 4.91 -17.37 -3.61
C LEU A 74 5.03 -17.64 -2.09
N LYS A 75 4.06 -17.18 -1.29
CA LYS A 75 4.00 -17.51 0.13
C LYS A 75 3.54 -18.94 0.36
N LYS A 76 2.53 -19.42 -0.38
CA LYS A 76 2.07 -20.81 -0.30
C LYS A 76 3.20 -21.79 -0.64
N SER A 77 4.07 -21.43 -1.59
CA SER A 77 5.27 -22.18 -1.95
C SER A 77 6.48 -21.94 -1.02
N SER A 78 6.31 -21.21 0.09
CA SER A 78 7.36 -20.91 1.07
C SER A 78 8.59 -20.16 0.53
N LEU A 79 8.48 -19.48 -0.62
CA LEU A 79 9.55 -18.66 -1.20
C LEU A 79 9.62 -17.28 -0.55
N ILE A 80 8.48 -16.76 -0.09
CA ILE A 80 8.38 -15.51 0.66
C ILE A 80 7.53 -15.68 1.91
N ASP A 81 7.74 -14.81 2.88
CA ASP A 81 6.89 -14.69 4.07
C ASP A 81 6.36 -13.26 4.22
N ASN A 82 5.24 -13.12 4.93
CA ASN A 82 4.60 -11.85 5.24
C ASN A 82 4.96 -11.49 6.69
N SER A 83 6.22 -11.08 6.90
CA SER A 83 6.80 -10.83 8.23
C SER A 83 6.00 -9.84 9.08
N LYS A 84 5.33 -8.87 8.42
CA LYS A 84 4.35 -7.95 8.99
C LYS A 84 3.35 -7.58 7.90
N ARG A 85 2.10 -7.30 8.27
CA ARG A 85 1.05 -6.93 7.32
C ARG A 85 1.53 -5.91 6.27
N GLY A 86 1.61 -6.37 5.01
CA GLY A 86 2.00 -5.55 3.86
C GLY A 86 3.51 -5.41 3.62
N ILE A 87 4.33 -6.11 4.41
CA ILE A 87 5.78 -6.24 4.29
C ILE A 87 6.12 -7.70 4.04
N TRP A 88 6.75 -7.96 2.90
CA TRP A 88 7.14 -9.29 2.46
C TRP A 88 8.64 -9.44 2.54
N SER A 89 9.11 -10.63 2.89
CA SER A 89 10.52 -10.97 2.97
C SER A 89 10.80 -12.29 2.28
N LEU A 90 11.96 -12.43 1.67
CA LEU A 90 12.44 -13.73 1.21
C LEU A 90 12.61 -14.66 2.41
N THR A 91 12.38 -15.96 2.20
CA THR A 91 12.80 -16.96 3.19
C THR A 91 14.30 -17.19 3.10
N ASN A 92 14.92 -17.68 4.19
CA ASN A 92 16.39 -17.82 4.29
C ASN A 92 17.04 -18.72 3.23
N VAL A 93 16.25 -19.55 2.54
CA VAL A 93 16.73 -20.50 1.53
C VAL A 93 17.02 -19.78 0.19
N GLU A 94 16.39 -18.63 -0.06
CA GLU A 94 16.27 -18.05 -1.41
C GLU A 94 17.24 -16.90 -1.71
N HIS A 95 17.91 -16.33 -0.70
CA HIS A 95 18.85 -15.23 -0.93
C HIS A 95 20.01 -15.62 -1.86
N ASN A 96 20.37 -16.91 -1.91
CA ASN A 96 21.46 -17.41 -2.75
C ASN A 96 20.98 -17.96 -4.11
N GLN A 97 19.71 -18.36 -4.25
CA GLN A 97 19.20 -19.05 -5.45
C GLN A 97 18.66 -18.08 -6.51
N ILE A 98 18.19 -16.90 -6.09
CA ILE A 98 17.67 -15.87 -7.02
C ILE A 98 18.77 -15.25 -7.91
N GLU A 99 20.04 -15.30 -7.48
CA GLU A 99 21.18 -14.79 -8.25
C GLU A 99 21.57 -15.70 -9.45
N GLU A 100 21.23 -16.99 -9.42
CA GLU A 100 21.69 -18.00 -10.40
C GLU A 100 20.74 -18.21 -11.61
N GLN A 101 19.68 -17.41 -11.76
CA GLN A 101 18.68 -17.51 -12.84
C GLN A 101 17.96 -18.88 -12.94
N GLU A 102 17.73 -19.58 -11.83
CA GLU A 102 16.79 -20.70 -11.85
C GLU A 102 15.34 -20.21 -11.89
N ASN A 103 14.51 -20.94 -12.64
CA ASN A 103 13.08 -20.66 -12.80
C ASN A 103 12.34 -21.19 -11.57
N LEU A 104 12.57 -20.57 -10.41
CA LEU A 104 12.10 -20.95 -9.06
C LEU A 104 10.57 -21.12 -8.93
N THR A 105 9.84 -20.77 -9.99
CA THR A 105 8.39 -20.68 -10.02
C THR A 105 7.74 -21.72 -10.93
N GLU A 106 8.51 -22.59 -11.61
CA GLU A 106 7.99 -23.63 -12.51
C GLU A 106 7.12 -24.67 -11.80
N GLU A 107 7.35 -24.91 -10.50
CA GLU A 107 6.60 -25.89 -9.69
C GLU A 107 5.48 -25.28 -8.85
N ILE A 108 5.24 -23.96 -8.93
CA ILE A 108 4.17 -23.32 -8.14
C ILE A 108 2.82 -23.82 -8.66
N PRO A 109 2.01 -24.49 -7.83
CA PRO A 109 0.70 -25.00 -8.26
C PRO A 109 -0.18 -23.86 -8.77
N THR A 110 -0.66 -23.99 -10.01
CA THR A 110 -1.55 -23.04 -10.68
C THR A 110 -3.04 -23.32 -10.43
N GLU A 111 -3.35 -24.32 -9.59
CA GLU A 111 -4.72 -24.70 -9.27
C GLU A 111 -5.55 -23.50 -8.79
N ASN A 112 -6.82 -23.48 -9.21
CA ASN A 112 -7.82 -22.46 -8.85
C ASN A 112 -8.28 -22.56 -7.38
N GLU A 113 -7.40 -22.98 -6.48
CA GLU A 113 -7.60 -22.78 -5.05
C GLU A 113 -7.38 -21.29 -4.76
N GLU A 114 -8.39 -20.49 -5.08
CA GLU A 114 -8.56 -19.19 -4.43
C GLU A 114 -8.63 -19.45 -2.92
N PRO A 115 -7.81 -18.78 -2.08
CA PRO A 115 -7.79 -19.04 -0.67
C PRO A 115 -9.19 -18.92 -0.07
N VAL A 116 -9.59 -19.93 0.68
CA VAL A 116 -10.48 -19.72 1.82
C VAL A 116 -9.63 -19.14 2.95
N THR A 117 -9.13 -17.92 2.75
CA THR A 117 -8.78 -17.08 3.88
C THR A 117 -10.10 -16.54 4.43
N ASP A 118 -10.26 -16.49 5.76
CA ASP A 118 -11.36 -15.74 6.43
C ASP A 118 -11.42 -14.26 5.98
N ASP A 119 -10.38 -13.83 5.26
CA ASP A 119 -10.31 -12.68 4.36
C ASP A 119 -10.60 -13.16 2.92
N SER A 120 -11.87 -13.37 2.53
CA SER A 120 -12.18 -13.54 1.10
C SER A 120 -11.81 -12.23 0.39
N SER A 121 -11.15 -12.30 -0.77
CA SER A 121 -10.71 -11.10 -1.51
C SER A 121 -11.85 -10.14 -1.78
N ASP A 122 -13.07 -10.67 -1.93
CA ASP A 122 -14.29 -9.90 -2.11
C ASP A 122 -14.69 -9.12 -0.85
N GLU A 123 -14.61 -9.73 0.34
CA GLU A 123 -14.90 -9.02 1.60
C GLU A 123 -13.79 -8.01 1.93
N ILE A 124 -12.51 -8.35 1.67
CA ILE A 124 -11.39 -7.39 1.79
C ILE A 124 -11.62 -6.18 0.88
N ALA A 125 -11.91 -6.41 -0.40
CA ALA A 125 -12.13 -5.35 -1.38
C ALA A 125 -13.33 -4.50 -0.97
N LYS A 126 -14.40 -5.13 -0.50
CA LYS A 126 -15.67 -4.48 -0.16
C LYS A 126 -15.54 -3.50 1.01
N TRP A 127 -14.92 -3.88 2.14
CA TRP A 127 -14.80 -2.94 3.26
C TRP A 127 -13.87 -1.77 2.94
N ARG A 128 -12.81 -2.01 2.14
CA ARG A 128 -11.90 -0.94 1.69
C ARG A 128 -12.63 0.04 0.78
N ASP A 129 -13.39 -0.47 -0.20
CA ASP A 129 -14.19 0.35 -1.12
C ASP A 129 -15.30 1.12 -0.39
N GLU A 130 -15.95 0.51 0.60
CA GLU A 130 -16.95 1.16 1.44
C GLU A 130 -16.34 2.31 2.26
N LEU A 131 -15.20 2.06 2.92
CA LEU A 131 -14.51 3.07 3.70
C LEU A 131 -14.06 4.23 2.82
N LEU A 132 -13.45 3.93 1.66
CA LEU A 132 -12.99 4.96 0.73
C LEU A 132 -14.15 5.79 0.16
N THR A 133 -15.27 5.14 -0.17
CA THR A 133 -16.50 5.82 -0.59
C THR A 133 -17.03 6.74 0.50
N THR A 134 -16.96 6.30 1.75
CA THR A 134 -17.33 7.10 2.91
C THR A 134 -16.42 8.33 3.04
N LEU A 135 -15.10 8.16 2.96
CA LEU A 135 -14.13 9.26 3.00
C LEU A 135 -14.39 10.30 1.90
N LEU A 136 -14.71 9.85 0.68
CA LEU A 136 -14.98 10.74 -0.45
C LEU A 136 -16.28 11.53 -0.32
N LYS A 137 -17.27 11.01 0.41
CA LYS A 137 -18.54 11.71 0.70
C LYS A 137 -18.39 12.77 1.80
N MET A 138 -17.30 12.75 2.57
CA MET A 138 -17.07 13.73 3.63
C MET A 138 -16.84 15.14 3.07
N HIS A 139 -17.27 16.15 3.84
CA HIS A 139 -16.89 17.53 3.58
C HIS A 139 -15.36 17.69 3.71
N PRO A 140 -14.67 18.52 2.88
CA PRO A 140 -13.22 18.72 2.95
C PRO A 140 -12.69 18.99 4.37
N SER A 141 -13.31 19.93 5.10
CA SER A 141 -12.89 20.23 6.48
C SER A 141 -13.10 19.09 7.47
N ALA A 142 -14.04 18.17 7.20
CA ALA A 142 -14.22 16.97 8.02
C ALA A 142 -13.12 15.95 7.74
N PHE A 143 -12.68 15.82 6.49
CA PHE A 143 -11.54 15.00 6.11
C PHE A 143 -10.24 15.51 6.76
N GLU A 144 -9.99 16.82 6.72
CA GLU A 144 -8.86 17.45 7.42
C GLU A 144 -8.86 17.12 8.92
N ARG A 145 -10.02 17.19 9.58
CA ARG A 145 -10.14 16.82 11.01
C ARG A 145 -9.89 15.33 11.26
N LEU A 146 -10.31 14.45 10.35
CA LEU A 146 -10.00 13.02 10.43
C LEU A 146 -8.50 12.78 10.31
N CYS A 147 -7.83 13.40 9.33
CA CYS A 147 -6.38 13.30 9.17
C CYS A 147 -5.64 13.80 10.42
N GLN A 148 -6.07 14.91 11.02
CA GLN A 148 -5.50 15.38 12.29
C GLN A 148 -5.67 14.37 13.41
N ARG A 149 -6.84 13.72 13.52
CA ARG A 149 -7.04 12.67 14.52
C ARG A 149 -6.09 11.50 14.27
N LEU A 150 -5.99 11.04 13.02
CA LEU A 150 -5.07 9.99 12.62
C LEU A 150 -3.62 10.33 12.99
N LEU A 151 -3.14 11.55 12.72
CA LEU A 151 -1.79 11.97 13.07
C LEU A 151 -1.55 11.95 14.58
N ARG A 152 -2.51 12.43 15.39
CA ARG A 152 -2.41 12.36 16.85
C ARG A 152 -2.29 10.92 17.36
N GLU A 153 -3.15 10.04 16.85
CA GLU A 153 -3.12 8.61 17.19
C GLU A 153 -1.86 7.89 16.66
N SER A 154 -1.22 8.47 15.65
CA SER A 154 0.06 7.98 15.09
C SER A 154 1.29 8.56 15.80
N GLY A 155 1.12 9.28 16.91
CA GLY A 155 2.22 9.79 17.74
C GLY A 155 2.66 11.24 17.47
N PHE A 156 1.94 11.98 16.61
CA PHE A 156 2.17 13.43 16.51
C PHE A 156 1.62 14.16 17.74
N ILE A 157 2.38 15.12 18.24
CA ILE A 157 1.96 16.03 19.31
C ILE A 157 1.76 17.45 18.75
N GLU A 158 1.01 18.27 19.48
CA GLU A 158 0.71 19.67 19.10
C GLU A 158 0.12 19.84 17.70
N VAL A 159 -0.68 18.87 17.23
CA VAL A 159 -1.32 18.92 15.91
C VAL A 159 -2.34 20.05 15.84
N ARG A 160 -2.09 21.05 14.97
CA ARG A 160 -2.94 22.24 14.75
C ARG A 160 -3.36 22.38 13.28
N VAL A 161 -4.51 23.01 13.06
CA VAL A 161 -5.03 23.36 11.73
C VAL A 161 -4.61 24.78 11.39
N THR A 162 -4.15 24.99 10.17
CA THR A 162 -3.96 26.32 9.60
C THR A 162 -5.27 26.81 8.97
N LYS A 163 -5.55 28.11 9.02
CA LYS A 163 -6.74 28.65 8.34
C LYS A 163 -6.50 28.60 6.82
N ALA A 164 -7.44 27.99 6.10
CA ALA A 164 -7.38 27.64 4.68
C ALA A 164 -7.15 28.79 3.67
N SER A 165 -6.94 30.04 4.10
CA SER A 165 -6.84 31.20 3.19
C SER A 165 -5.51 31.96 3.21
N VAL A 166 -4.47 31.47 3.91
CA VAL A 166 -3.23 32.27 4.09
C VAL A 166 -1.94 31.53 3.71
N ASP A 167 -1.93 30.20 3.63
CA ASP A 167 -0.68 29.44 3.73
C ASP A 167 -0.37 28.49 2.57
N ASP A 168 -0.60 28.92 1.33
CA ASP A 168 -0.17 28.26 0.08
C ASP A 168 -0.49 26.74 0.00
N GLY A 169 -1.56 26.30 0.68
CA GLY A 169 -2.02 24.91 0.69
C GLY A 169 -1.52 24.05 1.87
N ILE A 170 -0.93 24.62 2.92
CA ILE A 170 -0.70 23.90 4.19
C ILE A 170 -2.02 23.81 4.95
N ASP A 171 -2.40 22.60 5.36
CA ASP A 171 -3.64 22.33 6.11
C ASP A 171 -3.39 22.21 7.63
N GLY A 172 -2.13 21.99 8.02
CA GLY A 172 -1.75 22.04 9.42
C GLY A 172 -0.29 21.72 9.69
N ASN A 173 0.04 21.70 10.98
CA ASN A 173 1.36 21.37 11.48
C ASN A 173 1.28 20.50 12.74
N GLY A 174 2.37 19.80 13.04
CA GLY A 174 2.54 19.04 14.26
C GLY A 174 4.00 18.71 14.51
N LEU A 175 4.29 18.18 15.69
CA LEU A 175 5.62 17.68 16.05
C LEU A 175 5.58 16.15 16.06
N MET A 176 6.41 15.51 15.25
CA MET A 176 6.60 14.07 15.33
C MET A 176 7.65 13.75 16.39
N ARG A 177 7.38 12.79 17.27
CA ARG A 177 8.35 12.33 18.28
C ARG A 177 8.90 10.95 17.92
N LEU A 178 10.18 10.90 17.59
CA LEU A 178 10.89 9.66 17.29
C LEU A 178 11.52 9.09 18.56
N GLY A 179 11.16 7.84 18.89
CA GLY A 179 11.76 7.08 19.99
C GLY A 179 11.61 7.72 21.38
N GLY A 180 10.71 8.68 21.55
CA GLY A 180 10.56 9.43 22.81
C GLY A 180 11.62 10.50 23.07
N LEU A 181 12.63 10.64 22.20
CA LEU A 181 13.83 11.44 22.48
C LEU A 181 13.93 12.69 21.60
N ILE A 182 13.59 12.55 20.32
CA ILE A 182 13.80 13.61 19.32
C ILE A 182 12.45 14.01 18.77
N SER A 183 12.18 15.32 18.70
CA SER A 183 11.00 15.86 18.05
C SER A 183 11.39 16.80 16.92
N PHE A 184 10.67 16.72 15.80
CA PHE A 184 10.88 17.60 14.65
C PHE A 184 9.53 18.11 14.10
N PRO A 185 9.50 19.36 13.60
CA PRO A 185 8.31 19.94 13.02
C PRO A 185 7.98 19.30 11.67
N VAL A 186 6.70 19.01 11.48
CA VAL A 186 6.16 18.47 10.24
C VAL A 186 4.97 19.33 9.82
N LEU A 187 5.00 19.83 8.59
CA LEU A 187 3.82 20.41 7.94
C LEU A 187 3.06 19.31 7.21
N PHE A 188 1.74 19.41 7.15
CA PHE A 188 0.95 18.47 6.39
C PHE A 188 -0.13 19.12 5.53
N GLN A 189 -0.45 18.42 4.45
CA GLN A 189 -1.55 18.73 3.53
C GLN A 189 -2.45 17.49 3.39
N CYS A 190 -3.75 17.71 3.40
CA CYS A 190 -4.81 16.70 3.31
C CYS A 190 -5.63 16.95 2.04
N LYS A 191 -5.54 16.06 1.05
CA LYS A 191 -6.30 16.16 -0.20
C LYS A 191 -7.35 15.06 -0.28
N ARG A 192 -8.62 15.44 -0.11
CA ARG A 192 -9.73 14.58 -0.54
C ARG A 192 -9.81 14.64 -2.07
N TRP A 193 -9.28 13.61 -2.72
CA TRP A 193 -9.06 13.58 -4.17
C TRP A 193 -9.58 12.29 -4.78
N GLN A 194 -10.17 12.38 -5.99
CA GLN A 194 -10.51 11.21 -6.79
C GLN A 194 -9.47 11.05 -7.91
N GLY A 195 -8.91 9.85 -8.05
CA GLY A 195 -7.87 9.57 -9.04
C GLY A 195 -6.46 9.88 -8.54
N SER A 196 -5.56 10.24 -9.48
CA SER A 196 -4.13 10.33 -9.21
C SER A 196 -3.67 11.76 -8.85
N VAL A 197 -2.69 11.85 -7.96
CA VAL A 197 -2.03 13.08 -7.53
C VAL A 197 -0.67 13.20 -8.23
N GLY A 198 -0.52 14.29 -8.99
CA GLY A 198 0.66 14.58 -9.80
C GLY A 198 1.79 15.29 -9.04
N SER A 199 2.96 15.40 -9.67
CA SER A 199 4.13 16.06 -9.08
C SER A 199 3.96 17.56 -8.84
N SER A 200 3.02 18.23 -9.52
CA SER A 200 2.69 19.64 -9.28
C SER A 200 2.30 19.88 -7.82
N VAL A 201 1.40 19.05 -7.28
CA VAL A 201 0.93 19.17 -5.89
C VAL A 201 2.08 19.05 -4.90
N VAL A 202 3.02 18.12 -5.15
CA VAL A 202 4.20 17.94 -4.31
C VAL A 202 5.14 19.15 -4.38
N ARG A 203 5.34 19.72 -5.58
CA ARG A 203 6.16 20.94 -5.77
C ARG A 203 5.53 22.16 -5.09
N ASP A 204 4.22 22.34 -5.23
CA ASP A 204 3.51 23.47 -4.65
C ASP A 204 3.58 23.40 -3.12
N PHE A 205 3.33 22.22 -2.54
CA PHE A 205 3.46 21.99 -1.11
C PHE A 205 4.91 22.18 -0.61
N ARG A 206 5.90 21.72 -1.37
CA ARG A 206 7.32 21.96 -1.08
C ARG A 206 7.65 23.45 -1.05
N GLY A 207 7.11 24.23 -1.99
CA GLY A 207 7.24 25.67 -2.03
C GLY A 207 6.67 26.33 -0.78
N ALA A 208 5.47 25.93 -0.37
CA ALA A 208 4.81 26.42 0.83
C ALA A 208 5.59 26.07 2.12
N MET A 209 6.29 24.93 2.15
CA MET A 209 7.08 24.48 3.30
C MET A 209 8.44 25.19 3.44
N ALA A 210 8.95 25.80 2.37
CA ALA A 210 10.33 26.32 2.33
C ALA A 210 10.63 27.27 3.50
N GLY A 211 11.63 26.92 4.30
CA GLY A 211 12.05 27.69 5.48
C GLY A 211 11.13 27.61 6.70
N ARG A 212 10.09 26.76 6.66
CA ARG A 212 9.08 26.63 7.74
C ARG A 212 9.13 25.29 8.47
N ALA A 213 9.54 24.23 7.78
CA ALA A 213 9.75 22.91 8.40
C ALA A 213 10.78 22.08 7.64
N ASP A 214 11.36 21.11 8.36
CA ASP A 214 12.38 20.21 7.85
C ASP A 214 11.78 18.95 7.19
N ARG A 215 10.47 18.72 7.38
CA ARG A 215 9.72 17.62 6.76
C ARG A 215 8.28 18.01 6.42
N GLY A 216 7.77 17.40 5.36
CA GLY A 216 6.39 17.53 4.92
C GLY A 216 5.68 16.18 4.89
N LEU A 217 4.36 16.19 4.98
CA LEU A 217 3.51 15.01 4.83
C LEU A 217 2.27 15.34 3.98
N ILE A 218 2.03 14.59 2.91
CA ILE A 218 0.79 14.72 2.12
C ILE A 218 -0.05 13.47 2.32
N LEU A 219 -1.29 13.65 2.78
CA LEU A 219 -2.30 12.60 2.89
C LEU A 219 -3.36 12.78 1.81
N THR A 220 -3.74 11.71 1.13
CA THR A 220 -4.77 11.76 0.08
C THR A 220 -5.66 10.52 0.08
N THR A 221 -6.89 10.66 -0.41
CA THR A 221 -7.76 9.51 -0.75
C THR A 221 -7.46 8.94 -2.13
N GLY A 222 -6.61 9.60 -2.91
CA GLY A 222 -6.18 9.16 -4.25
C GLY A 222 -4.88 8.36 -4.25
N LYS A 223 -4.30 8.14 -5.43
CA LYS A 223 -2.97 7.50 -5.59
C LYS A 223 -1.93 8.53 -6.01
N PHE A 224 -0.68 8.41 -5.58
CA PHE A 224 0.39 9.26 -6.11
C PHE A 224 0.98 8.68 -7.40
N THR A 225 1.16 9.51 -8.41
CA THR A 225 1.91 9.13 -9.62
C THR A 225 3.37 8.85 -9.29
N GLN A 226 4.04 8.02 -10.11
CA GLN A 226 5.48 7.77 -9.96
C GLN A 226 6.30 9.07 -9.99
N LYS A 227 5.91 10.04 -10.85
CA LYS A 227 6.53 11.38 -10.88
C LYS A 227 6.34 12.14 -9.58
N ALA A 228 5.19 12.01 -8.91
CA ALA A 228 4.96 12.63 -7.61
C ALA A 228 5.82 11.99 -6.51
N ARG A 229 5.93 10.64 -6.51
CA ARG A 229 6.81 9.92 -5.58
C ARG A 229 8.27 10.35 -5.74
N LYS A 230 8.78 10.40 -6.98
CA LYS A 230 10.14 10.87 -7.29
C LYS A 230 10.37 12.34 -6.90
N GLU A 231 9.38 13.22 -7.10
CA GLU A 231 9.48 14.61 -6.66
C GLU A 231 9.51 14.74 -5.13
N ALA A 232 8.80 13.88 -4.40
CA ALA A 232 8.68 13.93 -2.95
C ALA A 232 10.01 13.64 -2.23
N THR A 233 10.83 12.76 -2.81
CA THR A 233 12.14 12.32 -2.33
C THR A 233 13.32 12.93 -3.11
N ARG A 234 13.09 14.00 -3.87
CA ARG A 234 14.12 14.65 -4.69
C ARG A 234 15.31 15.12 -3.86
N ASP A 235 16.52 14.89 -4.36
CA ASP A 235 17.76 15.30 -3.71
C ASP A 235 17.85 16.81 -3.50
N GLY A 236 18.48 17.21 -2.39
CA GLY A 236 18.78 18.61 -2.06
C GLY A 236 17.59 19.43 -1.56
N VAL A 237 16.44 18.81 -1.30
CA VAL A 237 15.25 19.48 -0.72
C VAL A 237 14.68 18.69 0.47
N PRO A 238 13.98 19.34 1.42
CA PRO A 238 13.44 18.64 2.59
C PRO A 238 12.44 17.56 2.19
N PRO A 239 12.51 16.32 2.69
CA PRO A 239 11.68 15.22 2.21
C PRO A 239 10.19 15.45 2.50
N ILE A 240 9.34 14.95 1.60
CA ILE A 240 7.89 14.92 1.77
C ILE A 240 7.45 13.46 1.82
N ASP A 241 6.90 13.03 2.96
CA ASP A 241 6.28 11.72 3.11
C ASP A 241 4.89 11.73 2.45
N LEU A 242 4.50 10.58 1.87
CA LEU A 242 3.26 10.44 1.10
C LEU A 242 2.40 9.32 1.68
N ILE A 243 1.16 9.64 2.04
CA ILE A 243 0.13 8.67 2.44
C ILE A 243 -0.99 8.71 1.40
N ASP A 244 -1.02 7.69 0.54
CA ASP A 244 -2.09 7.50 -0.44
C ASP A 244 -3.34 6.84 0.17
N GLY A 245 -4.38 6.69 -0.63
CA GLY A 245 -5.67 6.16 -0.18
C GLY A 245 -5.57 4.76 0.41
N GLU A 246 -4.71 3.90 -0.13
CA GLU A 246 -4.53 2.54 0.39
C GLU A 246 -3.86 2.56 1.76
N LEU A 247 -2.74 3.29 1.89
CA LEU A 247 -2.05 3.41 3.18
C LEU A 247 -2.93 4.13 4.22
N LEU A 248 -3.72 5.12 3.80
CA LEU A 248 -4.67 5.81 4.66
C LEU A 248 -5.72 4.84 5.23
N ILE A 249 -6.32 4.01 4.37
CA ILE A 249 -7.30 2.99 4.77
C ILE A 249 -6.70 2.01 5.77
N ASP A 250 -5.47 1.56 5.52
CA ASP A 250 -4.79 0.64 6.44
C ASP A 250 -4.51 1.28 7.79
N LYS A 251 -4.10 2.55 7.82
CA LYS A 251 -3.93 3.30 9.07
C LYS A 251 -5.24 3.52 9.81
N LEU A 252 -6.35 3.78 9.10
CA LEU A 252 -7.66 3.88 9.74
C LEU A 252 -8.11 2.54 10.36
N LYS A 253 -7.85 1.41 9.70
CA LYS A 253 -8.12 0.07 10.27
C LYS A 253 -7.22 -0.22 11.47
N GLU A 254 -5.91 0.02 11.35
CA GLU A 254 -4.92 -0.21 12.42
C GLU A 254 -5.29 0.58 13.69
N LEU A 255 -5.63 1.86 13.53
CA LEU A 255 -5.99 2.76 14.63
C LEU A 255 -7.47 2.66 15.04
N ARG A 256 -8.24 1.77 14.40
CA ARG A 256 -9.69 1.59 14.61
C ARG A 256 -10.49 2.90 14.51
N LEU A 257 -10.09 3.78 13.60
CA LEU A 257 -10.73 5.06 13.34
C LEU A 257 -11.85 4.91 12.31
N GLY A 258 -13.08 4.85 12.78
CA GLY A 258 -14.25 4.62 11.92
C GLY A 258 -14.34 3.20 11.35
N VAL A 259 -13.50 2.28 11.84
CA VAL A 259 -13.44 0.88 11.43
C VAL A 259 -13.59 0.00 12.67
N LEU A 260 -14.58 -0.90 12.64
CA LEU A 260 -14.81 -1.89 13.68
C LEU A 260 -14.23 -3.24 13.24
N VAL A 261 -13.24 -3.74 13.97
CA VAL A 261 -12.63 -5.06 13.74
C VAL A 261 -13.19 -6.03 14.76
N LYS A 262 -13.88 -7.07 14.31
CA LYS A 262 -14.37 -8.17 15.13
C LYS A 262 -13.52 -9.40 14.85
N THR A 263 -13.10 -10.10 15.90
CA THR A 263 -12.47 -11.42 15.78
C THR A 263 -13.56 -12.47 15.90
N VAL A 264 -13.63 -13.38 14.93
CA VAL A 264 -14.55 -14.53 14.99
C VAL A 264 -13.72 -15.75 15.39
N GLU A 265 -14.19 -16.47 16.41
CA GLU A 265 -13.64 -17.77 16.76
C GLU A 265 -14.25 -18.81 15.82
N VAL A 266 -13.41 -19.47 15.03
CA VAL A 266 -13.82 -20.60 14.19
C VAL A 266 -13.45 -21.87 14.95
N VAL A 267 -14.47 -22.65 15.32
CA VAL A 267 -14.31 -23.92 16.02
C VAL A 267 -14.52 -25.04 15.02
N GLU A 268 -13.46 -25.82 14.79
CA GLU A 268 -13.49 -27.02 13.96
C GLU A 268 -13.13 -28.23 14.81
N VAL A 269 -13.79 -29.35 14.52
CA VAL A 269 -13.48 -30.64 15.16
C VAL A 269 -12.52 -31.38 14.24
N ASP A 270 -11.30 -31.61 14.71
CA ASP A 270 -10.35 -32.50 14.03
C ASP A 270 -10.78 -33.96 14.23
N THR A 271 -11.57 -34.48 13.29
CA THR A 271 -12.06 -35.87 13.37
C THR A 271 -10.97 -36.91 13.10
N GLU A 272 -9.80 -36.49 12.60
CA GLU A 272 -8.64 -37.36 12.37
C GLU A 272 -7.66 -37.36 13.53
N TRP A 273 -7.93 -36.57 14.58
CA TRP A 273 -7.10 -36.51 15.77
C TRP A 273 -7.01 -37.89 16.44
N ASP A 274 -5.77 -38.38 16.61
CA ASP A 274 -5.44 -39.71 17.13
C ASP A 274 -6.06 -40.01 18.50
N GLY A 275 -6.23 -38.99 19.34
CA GLY A 275 -6.91 -39.06 20.64
C GLY A 275 -8.39 -39.44 20.58
N PHE A 276 -9.06 -39.31 19.42
CA PHE A 276 -10.43 -39.78 19.21
C PHE A 276 -10.51 -41.24 18.75
N SER A 277 -9.41 -41.79 18.21
CA SER A 277 -9.30 -43.20 17.85
C SER A 277 -8.63 -43.98 19.00
N GLY A 278 -9.44 -44.39 19.98
CA GLY A 278 -8.99 -45.30 21.02
C GLY A 278 -8.50 -46.62 20.41
N SER A 279 -7.25 -47.00 20.70
CA SER A 279 -6.77 -48.38 20.62
C SER A 279 -6.86 -49.05 21.99
#